data_AF-A0AAV0LPP4-F1
#
_entry.id   AF-A0AAV0LPP4-F1
#
_cell.length_a   1.000
_cell.length_b   1.000
_cell.length_c   1.000
_cell.angle_alpha   90.00
_cell.angle_beta   90.00
_cell.angle_gamma   90.00
#
_symmetry.space_group_name_H-M   'P 1'
#
loop_
_entity.id
_entity.type
_entity.pdbx_description
1 polymer ?
#
loop_
_entity_poly.entity_id
_entity_poly.type
_entity_poly.pdbx_seq_one_letter_code
_entity_poly.pdbx_strand_id
1 'polypeptide(L)'
;MVICRLPAQFFTGTKDISHPIRPLPCAITSLSPSKTVDLVESRMFMLGMGYVGQFFGQQLKNEGWVVKGTCRSSRKKKELEEIGFDAFVFNASEPESSVLSSVSSCTHLLVSIPPVPGLGDPLLKHGELLRGALGDGSLQWLCYLSSTGVYGDCSGAWVDEDYLANPSIEPAKSRLLAENEWLSFGDSLGLSTQVLRLGGIYGPGRSAIDTMIKQQPLTSRQKMRSSKRYTSRVHVEDICQALRATIEMPSIRRIYNVVDDDPAPREEVFAYAEDLVEKKWPGFIEQAPLTPKEDKPCVFGKRSSRGEKRVSNARMKSELGVKLRHPSYRSGLLSITEQLTL
;
A
#
# COMPACT_ATOMS: atom_id res chain seq x y z
N MET A 1 42.91 -25.88 -23.28
CA MET A 1 43.96 -26.18 -22.28
C MET A 1 43.20 -26.42 -20.98
N VAL A 2 42.84 -27.62 -20.55
CA VAL A 2 43.46 -28.94 -20.62
C VAL A 2 42.43 -30.00 -21.05
N ILE A 3 42.89 -31.00 -21.78
CA ILE A 3 42.18 -32.13 -22.41
C ILE A 3 42.14 -33.32 -21.42
N CYS A 4 41.05 -34.09 -21.37
CA CYS A 4 41.04 -35.57 -21.26
C CYS A 4 39.59 -36.10 -21.19
N ARG A 5 38.99 -36.54 -22.31
CA ARG A 5 39.04 -37.86 -22.98
C ARG A 5 38.07 -38.91 -22.39
N LEU A 6 36.94 -39.06 -23.09
CA LEU A 6 36.15 -40.30 -23.19
C LEU A 6 36.86 -41.30 -24.12
N PRO A 7 36.63 -42.62 -23.98
CA PRO A 7 37.06 -43.60 -24.97
C PRO A 7 36.00 -43.78 -26.07
N ALA A 8 36.48 -43.82 -27.31
CA ALA A 8 35.73 -44.17 -28.50
C ALA A 8 35.83 -45.68 -28.76
N GLN A 9 34.75 -46.30 -29.24
CA GLN A 9 34.82 -47.48 -30.10
C GLN A 9 33.88 -47.34 -31.29
N PHE A 10 34.45 -47.73 -32.42
CA PHE A 10 34.00 -47.68 -33.80
C PHE A 10 32.79 -48.59 -34.07
N PHE A 11 31.98 -48.28 -35.09
CA PHE A 11 31.87 -49.16 -36.26
C PHE A 11 31.31 -48.42 -37.48
N THR A 12 31.91 -48.75 -38.61
CA THR A 12 31.74 -48.26 -39.98
C THR A 12 30.48 -48.76 -40.65
N GLY A 13 29.89 -47.97 -41.55
CA GLY A 13 28.86 -48.47 -42.47
C GLY A 13 28.26 -47.40 -43.38
N THR A 14 28.93 -47.10 -44.48
CA THR A 14 28.37 -46.38 -45.64
C THR A 14 27.33 -47.27 -46.34
N LYS A 15 26.09 -46.77 -46.52
CA LYS A 15 25.24 -47.14 -47.66
C LYS A 15 24.35 -45.97 -48.04
N ASP A 16 24.58 -45.53 -49.27
CA ASP A 16 23.86 -44.51 -50.00
C ASP A 16 22.62 -45.16 -50.64
N ILE A 17 21.40 -44.73 -50.27
CA ILE A 17 20.17 -45.03 -51.02
C ILE A 17 19.23 -43.83 -50.91
N SER A 18 19.18 -43.08 -52.01
CA SER A 18 18.19 -42.07 -52.34
C SER A 18 16.78 -42.67 -52.50
N HIS A 19 15.75 -42.13 -51.84
CA HIS A 19 14.35 -42.08 -52.32
C HIS A 19 13.46 -41.16 -51.44
N PRO A 20 12.33 -40.66 -51.98
CA PRO A 20 11.85 -39.30 -51.72
C PRO A 20 10.97 -39.13 -50.48
N ILE A 21 11.01 -37.92 -49.92
CA ILE A 21 10.17 -37.44 -48.82
C ILE A 21 8.69 -37.49 -49.23
N ARG A 22 7.89 -38.30 -48.54
CA ARG A 22 6.42 -38.17 -48.51
C ARG A 22 6.02 -37.29 -47.33
N PRO A 23 5.18 -36.25 -47.51
CA PRO A 23 4.63 -35.53 -46.37
C PRO A 23 3.58 -36.40 -45.66
N LEU A 24 3.73 -36.54 -44.34
CA LEU A 24 2.70 -37.12 -43.47
C LEU A 24 1.50 -36.15 -43.40
N PRO A 25 0.25 -36.63 -43.47
CA PRO A 25 -0.91 -35.76 -43.36
C PRO A 25 -1.07 -35.23 -41.93
N CYS A 26 -1.32 -33.92 -41.86
CA CYS A 26 -1.64 -33.18 -40.64
C CYS A 26 -2.97 -33.74 -40.06
N ALA A 27 -2.89 -34.52 -38.99
CA ALA A 27 -4.05 -34.88 -38.19
C ALA A 27 -4.29 -33.76 -37.17
N ILE A 28 -5.21 -32.86 -37.50
CA ILE A 28 -5.77 -31.90 -36.54
C ILE A 28 -6.69 -32.70 -35.62
N THR A 29 -6.14 -33.25 -34.55
CA THR A 29 -6.95 -33.68 -33.41
C THR A 29 -7.46 -32.43 -32.69
N SER A 30 -8.75 -32.15 -32.86
CA SER A 30 -9.49 -31.17 -32.08
C SER A 30 -9.40 -31.52 -30.60
N LEU A 31 -8.56 -30.80 -29.85
CA LEU A 31 -8.61 -30.80 -28.39
C LEU A 31 -9.87 -30.05 -27.97
N SER A 32 -10.81 -30.78 -27.37
CA SER A 32 -11.92 -30.20 -26.65
C SER A 32 -11.41 -29.40 -25.44
N PRO A 33 -12.00 -28.24 -25.10
CA PRO A 33 -11.64 -27.53 -23.89
C PRO A 33 -12.25 -28.29 -22.70
N SER A 34 -11.47 -29.18 -22.10
CA SER A 34 -11.81 -29.79 -20.81
C SER A 34 -11.24 -28.95 -19.66
N LYS A 35 -12.10 -28.74 -18.66
CA LYS A 35 -11.90 -28.05 -17.37
C LYS A 35 -12.18 -26.55 -17.38
N THR A 36 -13.45 -26.22 -17.20
CA THR A 36 -13.85 -25.07 -16.39
C THR A 36 -13.20 -25.20 -15.02
N VAL A 37 -12.09 -24.50 -14.82
CA VAL A 37 -11.64 -24.14 -13.48
C VAL A 37 -12.72 -23.19 -12.97
N ASP A 38 -13.45 -23.56 -11.92
CA ASP A 38 -14.29 -22.60 -11.20
C ASP A 38 -13.36 -21.47 -10.76
N LEU A 39 -13.39 -20.35 -11.49
CA LEU A 39 -12.64 -19.16 -11.14
C LEU A 39 -13.25 -18.67 -9.84
N VAL A 40 -12.62 -18.99 -8.71
CA VAL A 40 -12.99 -18.41 -7.42
C VAL A 40 -12.89 -16.91 -7.60
N GLU A 41 -14.05 -16.25 -7.67
CA GLU A 41 -14.15 -14.82 -7.82
C GLU A 41 -13.31 -14.14 -6.73
N SER A 42 -12.41 -13.23 -7.13
CA SER A 42 -11.53 -12.55 -6.19
C SER A 42 -12.33 -11.49 -5.42
N ARG A 43 -12.51 -11.76 -4.13
CA ARG A 43 -13.31 -10.94 -3.20
C ARG A 43 -12.41 -10.27 -2.18
N MET A 44 -12.31 -8.95 -2.28
CA MET A 44 -11.52 -8.09 -1.37
C MET A 44 -12.44 -7.50 -0.30
N PHE A 45 -12.10 -7.73 0.97
CA PHE A 45 -12.70 -7.04 2.10
C PHE A 45 -11.71 -6.07 2.72
N MET A 46 -12.08 -4.78 2.80
CA MET A 46 -11.23 -3.73 3.35
C MET A 46 -11.77 -3.24 4.69
N LEU A 47 -11.04 -3.52 5.76
CA LEU A 47 -11.29 -2.91 7.06
C LEU A 47 -10.76 -1.48 7.03
N GLY A 48 -11.67 -0.53 6.84
CA GLY A 48 -11.38 0.89 6.68
C GLY A 48 -11.19 1.29 5.21
N MET A 49 -12.30 1.55 4.52
CA MET A 49 -12.35 2.08 3.17
C MET A 49 -12.09 3.61 3.15
N GLY A 50 -10.92 3.98 3.67
CA GLY A 50 -10.41 5.34 3.68
C GLY A 50 -9.77 5.74 2.36
N TYR A 51 -8.83 6.68 2.42
CA TYR A 51 -8.15 7.22 1.24
C TYR A 51 -7.46 6.16 0.39
N VAL A 52 -6.57 5.35 0.98
CA VAL A 52 -5.87 4.26 0.26
C VAL A 52 -6.87 3.20 -0.22
N GLY A 53 -7.81 2.80 0.63
CA GLY A 53 -8.81 1.78 0.31
C GLY A 53 -9.69 2.17 -0.88
N GLN A 54 -10.07 3.45 -1.02
CA GLN A 54 -10.86 3.91 -2.16
C GLN A 54 -10.07 3.85 -3.48
N PHE A 55 -8.81 4.32 -3.49
CA PHE A 55 -7.96 4.24 -4.69
C PHE A 55 -7.71 2.79 -5.10
N PHE A 56 -7.31 1.95 -4.15
CA PHE A 56 -7.02 0.54 -4.44
C PHE A 56 -8.29 -0.24 -4.79
N GLY A 57 -9.38 0.00 -4.07
CA GLY A 57 -10.67 -0.63 -4.33
C GLY A 57 -11.22 -0.30 -5.71
N GLN A 58 -11.03 0.95 -6.17
CA GLN A 58 -11.47 1.33 -7.51
C GLN A 58 -10.65 0.62 -8.59
N GLN A 59 -9.33 0.46 -8.39
CA GLN A 59 -8.48 -0.31 -9.31
C GLN A 59 -8.95 -1.77 -9.39
N LEU A 60 -9.16 -2.41 -8.24
CA LEU A 60 -9.64 -3.80 -8.19
C LEU A 60 -11.03 -3.97 -8.83
N LYS A 61 -11.96 -3.03 -8.62
CA LYS A 61 -13.27 -3.05 -9.30
C LYS A 61 -13.13 -2.96 -10.82
N ASN A 62 -12.23 -2.12 -11.31
CA ASN A 62 -11.96 -2.01 -12.75
C ASN A 62 -11.36 -3.32 -13.32
N GLU A 63 -10.73 -4.14 -12.47
CA GLU A 63 -10.24 -5.48 -12.78
C GLU A 63 -11.29 -6.59 -12.58
N GLY A 64 -12.55 -6.23 -12.24
CA GLY A 64 -13.65 -7.19 -12.06
C GLY A 64 -13.71 -7.85 -10.67
N TRP A 65 -12.99 -7.33 -9.67
CA TRP A 65 -13.06 -7.84 -8.30
C TRP A 65 -14.33 -7.37 -7.60
N VAL A 66 -14.86 -8.21 -6.71
CA VAL A 66 -15.86 -7.78 -5.73
C VAL A 66 -15.14 -7.11 -4.57
N VAL A 67 -15.42 -5.82 -4.36
CA VAL A 67 -14.78 -5.02 -3.31
C VAL A 67 -15.82 -4.54 -2.32
N LYS A 68 -15.64 -4.97 -1.07
CA LYS A 68 -16.45 -4.56 0.08
C LYS A 68 -15.56 -3.93 1.14
N GLY A 69 -16.13 -3.12 2.03
CA GLY A 69 -15.35 -2.67 3.18
C GLY A 69 -16.12 -1.87 4.22
N THR A 70 -15.40 -1.46 5.24
CA THR A 70 -15.99 -0.79 6.39
C THR A 70 -15.69 0.70 6.44
N CYS A 71 -16.59 1.45 7.06
CA CYS A 71 -16.43 2.87 7.35
C CYS A 71 -16.97 3.19 8.76
N ARG A 72 -16.80 4.44 9.21
CA ARG A 72 -17.11 4.85 10.58
C ARG A 72 -18.48 5.51 10.78
N SER A 73 -19.20 5.83 9.71
CA SER A 73 -20.46 6.57 9.82
C SER A 73 -21.39 6.28 8.66
N SER A 74 -22.69 6.37 8.91
CA SER A 74 -23.72 6.19 7.88
C SER A 74 -23.60 7.21 6.75
N ARG A 75 -23.13 8.43 7.06
CA ARG A 75 -22.80 9.42 6.02
C ARG A 75 -21.70 8.90 5.09
N LYS A 76 -20.60 8.39 5.66
CA LYS A 76 -19.49 7.90 4.84
C LYS A 76 -19.87 6.66 4.05
N LYS A 77 -20.73 5.80 4.61
CA LYS A 77 -21.34 4.68 3.90
C LYS A 77 -22.05 5.15 2.63
N LYS A 78 -22.95 6.11 2.72
CA LYS A 78 -23.67 6.68 1.56
C LYS A 78 -22.70 7.23 0.50
N GLU A 79 -21.70 8.02 0.92
CA GLU A 79 -20.68 8.55 0.01
C GLU A 79 -19.90 7.44 -0.72
N LEU A 80 -19.64 6.30 -0.07
CA LEU A 80 -18.97 5.14 -0.68
C LEU A 80 -19.90 4.38 -1.63
N GLU A 81 -21.18 4.23 -1.26
CA GLU A 81 -22.20 3.59 -2.10
C GLU A 81 -22.48 4.39 -3.37
N GLU A 82 -22.46 5.72 -3.30
CA GLU A 82 -22.61 6.63 -4.46
C GLU A 82 -21.50 6.46 -5.51
N ILE A 83 -20.28 6.12 -5.07
CA ILE A 83 -19.16 5.77 -5.96
C ILE A 83 -19.08 4.26 -6.23
N GLY A 84 -20.13 3.52 -5.85
CA GLY A 84 -20.37 2.12 -6.19
C GLY A 84 -19.67 1.09 -5.30
N PHE A 85 -19.21 1.45 -4.10
CA PHE A 85 -18.69 0.45 -3.15
C PHE A 85 -19.77 -0.10 -2.24
N ASP A 86 -19.67 -1.40 -1.94
CA ASP A 86 -20.45 -2.03 -0.87
C ASP A 86 -19.79 -1.70 0.49
N ALA A 87 -20.43 -0.82 1.27
CA ALA A 87 -19.88 -0.32 2.52
C ALA A 87 -20.72 -0.69 3.75
N PHE A 88 -20.03 -1.05 4.84
CA PHE A 88 -20.62 -1.36 6.14
C PHE A 88 -20.20 -0.31 7.17
N VAL A 89 -21.12 0.10 8.04
CA VAL A 89 -20.73 0.86 9.24
C VAL A 89 -20.14 -0.13 10.22
N PHE A 90 -18.93 0.13 10.70
CA PHE A 90 -18.25 -0.76 11.62
C PHE A 90 -18.09 -0.12 13.00
N ASN A 91 -18.67 -0.78 13.99
CA ASN A 91 -18.48 -0.48 15.40
C ASN A 91 -17.46 -1.47 15.98
N ALA A 92 -16.32 -0.96 16.42
CA ALA A 92 -15.28 -1.78 17.04
C ALA A 92 -15.75 -2.45 18.34
N SER A 93 -16.70 -1.85 19.07
CA SER A 93 -17.23 -2.42 20.30
C SER A 93 -18.00 -3.72 20.03
N GLU A 94 -18.89 -3.68 19.04
CA GLU A 94 -19.82 -4.75 18.67
C GLU A 94 -19.92 -4.83 17.14
N PRO A 95 -19.16 -5.72 16.48
CA PRO A 95 -19.21 -5.87 15.03
C PRO A 95 -20.56 -6.46 14.63
N GLU A 96 -21.24 -5.81 13.67
CA GLU A 96 -22.48 -6.34 13.12
C GLU A 96 -22.25 -7.69 12.42
N SER A 97 -23.26 -8.57 12.49
CA SER A 97 -23.22 -9.88 11.80
C SER A 97 -23.01 -9.74 10.29
N SER A 98 -23.53 -8.67 9.68
CA SER A 98 -23.34 -8.35 8.26
C SER A 98 -21.87 -8.16 7.87
N VAL A 99 -21.06 -7.58 8.77
CA VAL A 99 -19.62 -7.42 8.59
C VAL A 99 -18.94 -8.78 8.66
N LEU A 100 -19.26 -9.59 9.68
CA LEU A 100 -18.66 -10.92 9.85
C LEU A 100 -18.99 -11.86 8.67
N SER A 101 -20.22 -11.85 8.17
CA SER A 101 -20.61 -12.64 6.99
C SER A 101 -19.89 -12.18 5.70
N SER A 102 -19.59 -10.88 5.59
CA SER A 102 -18.82 -10.37 4.45
C SER A 102 -17.34 -10.71 4.56
N VAL A 103 -16.79 -10.73 5.78
CA VAL A 103 -15.43 -11.19 6.05
C VAL A 103 -15.30 -12.69 5.79
N SER A 104 -16.28 -13.51 6.20
CA SER A 104 -16.21 -14.96 6.04
C SER A 104 -16.24 -15.44 4.59
N SER A 105 -16.70 -14.61 3.67
CA SER A 105 -16.71 -14.92 2.23
C SER A 105 -15.52 -14.33 1.49
N CYS A 106 -14.66 -13.53 2.13
CA CYS A 106 -13.58 -12.85 1.43
C CYS A 106 -12.39 -13.76 1.16
N THR A 107 -11.75 -13.54 0.01
CA THR A 107 -10.49 -14.22 -0.35
C THR A 107 -9.27 -13.39 0.00
N HIS A 108 -9.45 -12.07 0.14
CA HIS A 108 -8.39 -11.11 0.42
C HIS A 108 -8.86 -10.13 1.49
N LEU A 109 -8.08 -9.97 2.55
CA LEU A 109 -8.38 -9.07 3.65
C LEU A 109 -7.31 -7.98 3.77
N LEU A 110 -7.71 -6.72 3.53
CA LEU A 110 -6.88 -5.54 3.74
C LEU A 110 -7.30 -4.83 5.04
N VAL A 111 -6.38 -4.72 5.97
CA VAL A 111 -6.59 -3.99 7.23
C VAL A 111 -5.94 -2.62 7.15
N SER A 112 -6.76 -1.58 6.98
CA SER A 112 -6.34 -0.17 6.88
C SER A 112 -6.76 0.69 8.07
N ILE A 113 -7.52 0.14 9.03
CA ILE A 113 -7.89 0.85 10.25
C ILE A 113 -6.73 0.92 11.25
N PRO A 114 -6.51 2.08 11.88
CA PRO A 114 -5.54 2.19 12.96
C PRO A 114 -6.12 1.60 14.26
N PRO A 115 -5.24 1.25 15.22
CA PRO A 115 -5.66 0.97 16.59
C PRO A 115 -6.39 2.16 17.21
N VAL A 116 -7.36 1.86 18.06
CA VAL A 116 -8.17 2.85 18.78
C VAL A 116 -7.60 3.04 20.19
N PRO A 117 -7.32 4.28 20.64
CA PRO A 117 -6.82 4.53 21.99
C PRO A 117 -7.72 3.91 23.06
N GLY A 118 -7.12 3.18 24.01
CA GLY A 118 -7.82 2.48 25.08
C GLY A 118 -8.49 1.16 24.68
N LEU A 119 -8.64 0.88 23.38
CA LEU A 119 -9.26 -0.35 22.86
C LEU A 119 -8.26 -1.31 22.21
N GLY A 120 -7.19 -0.80 21.59
CA GLY A 120 -6.25 -1.60 20.80
C GLY A 120 -6.70 -1.76 19.35
N ASP A 121 -6.32 -2.87 18.70
CA ASP A 121 -6.82 -3.17 17.36
C ASP A 121 -8.34 -3.46 17.41
N PRO A 122 -9.15 -2.74 16.64
CA PRO A 122 -10.60 -2.78 16.78
C PRO A 122 -11.24 -4.09 16.30
N LEU A 123 -10.56 -4.92 15.50
CA LEU A 123 -11.09 -6.21 15.07
C LEU A 123 -10.45 -7.39 15.79
N LEU A 124 -9.14 -7.34 16.09
CA LEU A 124 -8.47 -8.45 16.78
C LEU A 124 -8.94 -8.66 18.23
N LYS A 125 -9.53 -7.64 18.86
CA LYS A 125 -10.27 -7.84 20.13
C LYS A 125 -11.42 -8.85 20.02
N HIS A 126 -11.89 -9.13 18.80
CA HIS A 126 -12.88 -10.15 18.46
C HIS A 126 -12.25 -11.35 17.75
N GLY A 127 -11.00 -11.67 18.09
CA GLY A 127 -10.16 -12.65 17.38
C GLY A 127 -10.80 -14.03 17.20
N GLU A 128 -11.56 -14.52 18.19
CA GLU A 128 -12.27 -15.80 18.07
C GLU A 128 -13.42 -15.76 17.04
N LEU A 129 -14.19 -14.66 17.01
CA LEU A 129 -15.22 -14.46 15.99
C LEU A 129 -14.60 -14.34 14.60
N LEU A 130 -13.49 -13.61 14.51
CA LEU A 130 -12.76 -13.44 13.25
C LEU A 130 -12.16 -14.76 12.77
N ARG A 131 -11.58 -15.56 13.67
CA ARG A 131 -11.05 -16.89 13.39
C ARG A 131 -12.17 -17.83 12.92
N GLY A 132 -13.33 -17.81 13.58
CA GLY A 132 -14.49 -18.59 13.14
C GLY A 132 -14.98 -18.18 11.75
N ALA A 133 -14.99 -16.88 11.46
CA ALA A 133 -15.38 -16.36 10.15
C ALA A 133 -14.39 -16.73 9.03
N LEU A 134 -13.08 -16.70 9.31
CA LEU A 134 -12.02 -16.95 8.32
C LEU A 134 -11.50 -18.40 8.33
N GLY A 135 -12.07 -19.26 9.17
CA GLY A 135 -11.57 -20.60 9.46
C GLY A 135 -11.89 -21.65 8.38
N ASP A 136 -12.67 -21.30 7.36
CA ASP A 136 -13.01 -22.19 6.25
C ASP A 136 -11.86 -22.37 5.22
N GLY A 137 -10.77 -21.62 5.38
CA GLY A 137 -9.59 -21.68 4.52
C GLY A 137 -9.74 -20.93 3.19
N SER A 138 -10.82 -20.16 3.01
CA SER A 138 -11.06 -19.38 1.78
C SER A 138 -10.16 -18.15 1.66
N LEU A 139 -9.61 -17.66 2.77
CA LEU A 139 -8.72 -16.50 2.81
C LEU A 139 -7.35 -16.87 2.22
N GLN A 140 -6.95 -16.17 1.17
CA GLN A 140 -5.71 -16.38 0.42
C GLN A 140 -4.66 -15.32 0.73
N TRP A 141 -5.08 -14.14 1.20
CA TRP A 141 -4.19 -13.02 1.45
C TRP A 141 -4.66 -12.15 2.60
N LEU A 142 -3.74 -11.81 3.49
CA LEU A 142 -3.96 -10.91 4.62
C LEU A 142 -2.86 -9.86 4.66
N CYS A 143 -3.26 -8.59 4.69
CA CYS A 143 -2.34 -7.47 4.72
C CYS A 143 -2.74 -6.41 5.75
N TYR A 144 -1.76 -5.94 6.53
CA TYR A 144 -1.92 -4.84 7.48
C TYR A 144 -1.16 -3.58 7.04
N LEU A 145 -1.86 -2.44 6.98
CA LEU A 145 -1.25 -1.14 6.73
C LEU A 145 -0.76 -0.51 8.05
N SER A 146 0.53 -0.69 8.30
CA SER A 146 1.26 -0.09 9.40
C SER A 146 1.73 1.33 9.03
N SER A 147 2.69 1.86 9.77
CA SER A 147 3.30 3.17 9.51
C SER A 147 4.76 3.15 9.84
N THR A 148 5.57 3.85 9.05
CA THR A 148 6.97 4.14 9.40
C THR A 148 7.11 4.85 10.76
N GLY A 149 6.04 5.42 11.32
CA GLY A 149 6.03 5.93 12.69
C GLY A 149 6.52 4.93 13.75
N VAL A 150 6.41 3.62 13.51
CA VAL A 150 6.83 2.56 14.45
C VAL A 150 8.33 2.54 14.72
N TYR A 151 9.16 3.05 13.81
CA TYR A 151 10.60 3.16 14.05
C TYR A 151 10.97 4.17 15.15
N GLY A 152 10.08 5.12 15.46
CA GLY A 152 10.38 6.19 16.42
C GLY A 152 11.36 7.22 15.87
N ASP A 153 12.19 7.76 16.77
CA ASP A 153 13.28 8.69 16.46
C ASP A 153 14.58 7.93 16.24
N CYS A 154 15.11 8.01 15.03
CA CYS A 154 16.36 7.35 14.63
C CYS A 154 17.46 8.38 14.38
N SER A 155 17.32 9.61 14.91
CA SER A 155 18.29 10.70 14.76
C SER A 155 18.65 11.01 13.30
N GLY A 156 17.73 10.80 12.37
CA GLY A 156 17.93 11.03 10.94
C GLY A 156 18.66 9.91 10.19
N ALA A 157 18.90 8.75 10.82
CA ALA A 157 19.48 7.58 10.17
C ALA A 157 18.61 7.09 8.99
N TRP A 158 19.25 6.40 8.04
CA TRP A 158 18.55 5.56 7.07
C TRP A 158 18.14 4.27 7.77
N VAL A 159 16.85 3.93 7.69
CA VAL A 159 16.28 2.73 8.30
C VAL A 159 15.62 1.88 7.22
N ASP A 160 15.89 0.59 7.25
CA ASP A 160 15.16 -0.43 6.51
C ASP A 160 14.25 -1.22 7.48
N GLU A 161 13.68 -2.31 6.99
CA GLU A 161 12.74 -3.13 7.75
C GLU A 161 13.41 -3.99 8.84
N ASP A 162 14.72 -4.21 8.77
CA ASP A 162 15.48 -4.94 9.80
C ASP A 162 15.90 -4.02 10.95
N TYR A 163 15.77 -2.71 10.77
CA TYR A 163 15.97 -1.75 11.84
C TYR A 163 14.93 -1.94 12.96
N LEU A 164 15.40 -2.01 14.21
CA LEU A 164 14.55 -2.25 15.37
C LEU A 164 13.49 -1.14 15.53
N ALA A 165 12.22 -1.53 15.56
CA ALA A 165 11.12 -0.60 15.82
C ALA A 165 11.10 -0.20 17.30
N ASN A 166 11.34 1.08 17.58
CA ASN A 166 11.37 1.62 18.95
C ASN A 166 10.54 2.92 19.07
N PRO A 167 9.19 2.83 19.02
CA PRO A 167 8.33 4.00 19.06
C PRO A 167 8.23 4.59 20.48
N SER A 168 8.44 5.90 20.61
CA SER A 168 8.36 6.60 21.90
C SER A 168 6.97 7.12 22.25
N ILE A 169 6.05 7.24 21.28
CA ILE A 169 4.70 7.79 21.47
C ILE A 169 3.62 6.71 21.41
N GLU A 170 2.60 6.85 22.24
CA GLU A 170 1.52 5.87 22.38
C GLU A 170 0.85 5.46 21.05
N PRO A 171 0.47 6.38 20.13
CA PRO A 171 -0.14 5.95 18.86
C PRO A 171 0.76 5.08 17.99
N ALA A 172 2.09 5.23 18.10
CA ALA A 172 3.06 4.42 17.36
C ALA A 172 3.35 3.09 18.08
N LYS A 173 3.36 3.07 19.42
CA LYS A 173 3.42 1.83 20.21
C LYS A 173 2.20 0.95 19.96
N SER A 174 0.99 1.51 20.02
CA SER A 174 -0.24 0.76 19.71
C SER A 174 -0.22 0.23 18.27
N ARG A 175 0.37 0.97 17.33
CA ARG A 175 0.53 0.51 15.94
C ARG A 175 1.46 -0.69 15.84
N LEU A 176 2.61 -0.65 16.51
CA LEU A 176 3.56 -1.75 16.54
C LEU A 176 2.97 -2.98 17.23
N LEU A 177 2.18 -2.78 18.29
CA LEU A 177 1.44 -3.87 18.94
C LEU A 177 0.47 -4.54 17.94
N ALA A 178 -0.39 -3.76 17.28
CA ALA A 178 -1.33 -4.30 16.29
C ALA A 178 -0.62 -4.97 15.11
N GLU A 179 0.53 -4.46 14.67
CA GLU A 179 1.37 -5.11 13.66
C GLU A 179 1.74 -6.54 14.09
N ASN A 180 2.23 -6.72 15.32
CA ASN A 180 2.57 -8.03 15.86
C ASN A 180 1.35 -8.93 16.07
N GLU A 181 0.21 -8.36 16.48
CA GLU A 181 -1.04 -9.10 16.66
C GLU A 181 -1.59 -9.61 15.32
N TRP A 182 -1.60 -8.80 14.26
CA TRP A 182 -2.03 -9.22 12.91
C TRP A 182 -1.10 -10.26 12.29
N LEU A 183 0.20 -10.09 12.52
CA LEU A 183 1.22 -11.06 12.14
C LEU A 183 0.97 -12.42 12.81
N SER A 184 0.73 -12.42 14.13
CA SER A 184 0.44 -13.64 14.90
C SER A 184 -0.92 -14.25 14.55
N PHE A 185 -1.92 -13.41 14.26
CA PHE A 185 -3.24 -13.84 13.83
C PHE A 185 -3.16 -14.59 12.50
N GLY A 186 -2.44 -14.05 11.52
CA GLY A 186 -2.20 -14.76 10.26
C GLY A 186 -1.48 -16.09 10.44
N ASP A 187 -0.44 -16.14 11.28
CA ASP A 187 0.26 -17.40 11.59
C ASP A 187 -0.71 -18.45 12.14
N SER A 188 -1.65 -18.02 13.01
CA SER A 188 -2.68 -18.90 13.57
C SER A 188 -3.76 -19.35 12.56
N LEU A 189 -3.81 -18.74 11.37
CA LEU A 189 -4.64 -19.16 10.24
C LEU A 189 -3.81 -19.90 9.17
N GLY A 190 -2.50 -20.11 9.39
CA GLY A 190 -1.60 -20.67 8.38
C GLY A 190 -1.30 -19.73 7.20
N LEU A 191 -1.53 -18.43 7.38
CA LEU A 191 -1.33 -17.41 6.36
C LEU A 191 -0.02 -16.64 6.56
N SER A 192 0.63 -16.32 5.45
CA SER A 192 1.77 -15.41 5.42
C SER A 192 1.28 -13.95 5.39
N THR A 193 0.93 -13.41 6.56
CA THR A 193 0.54 -12.00 6.67
C THR A 193 1.64 -11.07 6.17
N GLN A 194 1.24 -10.09 5.37
CA GLN A 194 2.11 -9.03 4.89
C GLN A 194 1.82 -7.72 5.62
N VAL A 195 2.86 -6.95 5.93
CA VAL A 195 2.73 -5.65 6.59
C VAL A 195 3.38 -4.60 5.71
N LEU A 196 2.65 -3.53 5.41
CA LEU A 196 3.20 -2.38 4.69
C LEU A 196 3.32 -1.19 5.65
N ARG A 197 4.54 -0.83 6.03
CA ARG A 197 4.86 0.36 6.83
C ARG A 197 4.85 1.58 5.93
N LEU A 198 3.74 2.31 5.93
CA LEU A 198 3.54 3.45 5.02
C LEU A 198 4.23 4.73 5.51
N GLY A 199 4.80 5.48 4.55
CA GLY A 199 5.26 6.87 4.74
C GLY A 199 4.14 7.90 4.89
N GLY A 200 4.49 9.17 4.76
CA GLY A 200 3.54 10.27 4.64
C GLY A 200 2.74 10.19 3.34
N ILE A 201 1.53 9.64 3.41
CA ILE A 201 0.66 9.44 2.24
C ILE A 201 0.20 10.77 1.65
N TYR A 202 0.41 10.93 0.34
CA TYR A 202 -0.10 12.03 -0.49
C TYR A 202 -0.65 11.51 -1.83
N GLY A 203 -1.40 12.37 -2.53
CA GLY A 203 -2.01 12.06 -3.82
C GLY A 203 -3.13 13.06 -4.15
N PRO A 204 -3.91 12.84 -5.21
CA PRO A 204 -5.05 13.70 -5.56
C PRO A 204 -6.02 13.86 -4.38
N GLY A 205 -6.48 15.09 -4.12
CA GLY A 205 -7.36 15.42 -2.99
C GLY A 205 -6.66 15.51 -1.63
N ARG A 206 -5.39 15.10 -1.54
CA ARG A 206 -4.58 15.06 -0.31
C ARG A 206 -3.10 15.31 -0.61
N SER A 207 -2.77 16.54 -1.00
CA SER A 207 -1.39 16.97 -1.25
C SER A 207 -1.11 18.39 -0.74
N ALA A 208 0.14 18.86 -0.94
CA ALA A 208 0.48 20.27 -0.71
C ALA A 208 -0.28 21.19 -1.67
N ILE A 209 -0.43 20.79 -2.94
CA ILE A 209 -1.23 21.49 -3.97
C ILE A 209 -2.69 21.62 -3.51
N ASP A 210 -3.32 20.53 -3.09
CA ASP A 210 -4.70 20.55 -2.58
C ASP A 210 -4.86 21.45 -1.35
N THR A 211 -3.83 21.51 -0.50
CA THR A 211 -3.84 22.36 0.70
C THR A 211 -3.85 23.84 0.30
N MET A 212 -3.06 24.21 -0.72
CA MET A 212 -2.99 25.57 -1.25
C MET A 212 -4.29 25.98 -1.94
N ILE A 213 -4.80 25.13 -2.84
CA ILE A 213 -6.03 25.39 -3.60
C ILE A 213 -7.24 25.55 -2.67
N LYS A 214 -7.35 24.74 -1.61
CA LYS A 214 -8.48 24.83 -0.68
C LYS A 214 -8.47 26.10 0.17
N GLN A 215 -7.33 26.81 0.27
CA GLN A 215 -7.17 28.02 1.08
C GLN A 215 -7.62 27.88 2.54
N GLN A 216 -7.55 26.66 3.08
CA GLN A 216 -7.98 26.39 4.45
C GLN A 216 -6.82 26.57 5.44
N PRO A 217 -7.07 27.12 6.64
CA PRO A 217 -6.04 27.24 7.66
C PRO A 217 -5.48 25.86 8.04
N LEU A 218 -4.15 25.77 8.12
CA LEU A 218 -3.47 24.53 8.53
C LEU A 218 -3.95 24.08 9.91
N THR A 219 -4.30 22.80 10.04
CA THR A 219 -4.64 22.19 11.33
C THR A 219 -3.43 22.21 12.27
N SER A 220 -3.66 22.20 13.59
CA SER A 220 -2.58 22.16 14.60
C SER A 220 -1.61 21.00 14.39
N ARG A 221 -2.12 19.84 13.93
CA ARG A 221 -1.28 18.67 13.57
C ARG A 221 -0.40 18.91 12.34
N GLN A 222 -0.83 19.73 11.38
CA GLN A 222 -0.01 20.12 10.23
C GLN A 222 1.06 21.13 10.63
N LYS A 223 0.73 22.12 11.49
CA LYS A 223 1.71 23.09 12.02
C LYS A 223 2.83 22.43 12.83
N MET A 224 2.53 21.38 13.60
CA MET A 224 3.56 20.62 14.35
C MET A 224 4.54 19.82 13.48
N ARG A 225 4.31 19.70 12.16
CA ARG A 225 5.20 18.98 11.24
C ARG A 225 6.31 19.86 10.65
N SER A 226 6.25 21.17 10.87
CA SER A 226 7.20 22.13 10.28
C SER A 226 8.62 21.96 10.82
N SER A 227 8.80 21.40 12.03
CA SER A 227 10.13 21.21 12.64
C SER A 227 10.88 19.95 12.18
N LYS A 228 10.34 19.17 11.23
CA LYS A 228 10.99 17.93 10.78
C LYS A 228 11.95 18.17 9.63
N ARG A 229 13.19 17.67 9.77
CA ARG A 229 14.18 17.70 8.69
C ARG A 229 13.89 16.66 7.62
N TYR A 230 13.52 15.44 8.00
CA TYR A 230 13.21 14.39 7.02
C TYR A 230 11.79 13.85 7.21
N THR A 231 11.07 13.71 6.09
CA THR A 231 9.80 13.00 6.04
C THR A 231 9.80 12.10 4.81
N SER A 232 9.89 10.79 4.98
CA SER A 232 9.60 9.85 3.89
C SER A 232 8.11 9.90 3.57
N ARG A 233 7.76 10.03 2.29
CA ARG A 233 6.38 10.14 1.81
C ARG A 233 6.10 8.98 0.86
N VAL A 234 4.87 8.86 0.40
CA VAL A 234 4.54 7.96 -0.71
C VAL A 234 3.26 8.40 -1.39
N HIS A 235 3.25 8.34 -2.72
CA HIS A 235 2.06 8.61 -3.50
C HIS A 235 1.06 7.46 -3.36
N VAL A 236 -0.24 7.76 -3.30
CA VAL A 236 -1.28 6.73 -3.11
C VAL A 236 -1.26 5.65 -4.18
N GLU A 237 -0.96 6.01 -5.44
CA GLU A 237 -0.82 5.04 -6.52
C GLU A 237 0.33 4.05 -6.29
N ASP A 238 1.43 4.49 -5.68
CA ASP A 238 2.56 3.60 -5.38
C ASP A 238 2.26 2.67 -4.21
N ILE A 239 1.41 3.11 -3.26
CA ILE A 239 0.84 2.21 -2.26
C ILE A 239 0.01 1.13 -2.94
N CYS A 240 -0.83 1.50 -3.91
CA CYS A 240 -1.62 0.54 -4.68
C CYS A 240 -0.73 -0.44 -5.46
N GLN A 241 0.38 0.01 -6.04
CA GLN A 241 1.35 -0.88 -6.71
C GLN A 241 1.96 -1.88 -5.73
N ALA A 242 2.36 -1.44 -4.53
CA ALA A 242 2.88 -2.34 -3.51
C ALA A 242 1.83 -3.34 -3.03
N LEU A 243 0.59 -2.90 -2.79
CA LEU A 243 -0.52 -3.78 -2.43
C LEU A 243 -0.78 -4.83 -3.53
N ARG A 244 -0.80 -4.43 -4.80
CA ARG A 244 -0.97 -5.36 -5.92
C ARG A 244 0.16 -6.39 -5.96
N ALA A 245 1.41 -5.96 -5.84
CA ALA A 245 2.56 -6.87 -5.88
C ALA A 245 2.55 -7.86 -4.71
N THR A 246 2.10 -7.43 -3.52
CA THR A 246 1.95 -8.33 -2.36
C THR A 246 0.83 -9.38 -2.55
N ILE A 247 -0.27 -9.03 -3.25
CA ILE A 247 -1.31 -10.01 -3.62
C ILE A 247 -0.74 -11.11 -4.52
N GLU A 248 0.17 -10.75 -5.42
CA GLU A 248 0.80 -11.69 -6.36
C GLU A 248 1.90 -12.55 -5.71
N MET A 249 2.31 -12.23 -4.48
CA MET A 249 3.27 -13.01 -3.68
C MET A 249 2.72 -13.37 -2.28
N PRO A 250 1.58 -14.07 -2.19
CA PRO A 250 0.87 -14.25 -0.93
C PRO A 250 1.57 -15.21 0.06
N SER A 251 2.51 -16.02 -0.41
CA SER A 251 3.22 -17.03 0.40
C SER A 251 4.41 -16.49 1.20
N ILE A 252 4.66 -15.18 1.14
CA ILE A 252 5.84 -14.57 1.73
C ILE A 252 5.43 -13.70 2.92
N ARG A 253 5.73 -14.17 4.14
CA ARG A 253 5.58 -13.36 5.36
C ARG A 253 6.67 -12.30 5.39
N ARG A 254 6.30 -11.05 5.11
CA ARG A 254 7.23 -9.91 5.07
C ARG A 254 6.62 -8.62 5.57
N ILE A 255 7.52 -7.77 6.06
CA ILE A 255 7.28 -6.35 6.31
C ILE A 255 7.99 -5.60 5.18
N TYR A 256 7.29 -4.63 4.59
CA TYR A 256 7.82 -3.72 3.57
C TYR A 256 7.62 -2.26 3.96
N ASN A 257 8.66 -1.46 3.82
CA ASN A 257 8.58 -0.01 3.85
C ASN A 257 8.07 0.49 2.51
N VAL A 258 6.99 1.27 2.54
CA VAL A 258 6.36 1.82 1.34
C VAL A 258 6.51 3.33 1.39
N VAL A 259 7.60 3.78 0.77
CA VAL A 259 8.05 5.17 0.70
C VAL A 259 8.59 5.49 -0.70
N ASP A 260 8.57 6.76 -1.08
CA ASP A 260 9.29 7.29 -2.23
C ASP A 260 10.81 7.35 -1.98
N ASP A 261 11.58 7.71 -3.00
CA ASP A 261 13.04 7.77 -2.95
C ASP A 261 13.58 9.09 -2.36
N ASP A 262 12.70 10.05 -2.09
CA ASP A 262 13.07 11.45 -1.83
C ASP A 262 12.51 11.97 -0.49
N PRO A 263 13.09 11.53 0.66
CA PRO A 263 12.69 12.02 1.96
C PRO A 263 13.09 13.50 2.16
N ALA A 264 12.13 14.40 2.01
CA ALA A 264 12.36 15.85 2.09
C ALA A 264 11.72 16.53 3.33
N PRO A 265 12.24 17.70 3.75
CA PRO A 265 11.55 18.58 4.70
C PRO A 265 10.16 18.98 4.21
N ARG A 266 9.28 19.40 5.12
CA ARG A 266 7.94 19.89 4.72
C ARG A 266 8.02 21.19 3.92
N GLU A 267 8.92 22.08 4.29
CA GLU A 267 9.08 23.40 3.69
C GLU A 267 9.46 23.29 2.20
N GLU A 268 10.43 22.44 1.86
CA GLU A 268 10.81 22.20 0.46
C GLU A 268 9.66 21.67 -0.40
N VAL A 269 8.85 20.75 0.14
CA VAL A 269 7.69 20.20 -0.57
C VAL A 269 6.62 21.26 -0.80
N PHE A 270 6.41 22.17 0.16
CA PHE A 270 5.46 23.26 0.01
C PHE A 270 6.00 24.33 -0.95
N ALA A 271 7.27 24.71 -0.88
CA ALA A 271 7.86 25.65 -1.83
C ALA A 271 7.76 25.13 -3.28
N TYR A 272 8.01 23.84 -3.51
CA TYR A 272 7.83 23.25 -4.84
C TYR A 272 6.36 23.20 -5.27
N ALA A 273 5.43 22.96 -4.34
CA ALA A 273 4.01 22.99 -4.64
C ALA A 273 3.54 24.39 -5.06
N GLU A 274 4.06 25.43 -4.40
CA GLU A 274 3.76 26.83 -4.71
C GLU A 274 4.21 27.19 -6.14
N ASP A 275 5.43 26.82 -6.50
CA ASP A 275 5.98 26.99 -7.85
C ASP A 275 5.10 26.30 -8.91
N LEU A 276 4.63 25.08 -8.64
CA LEU A 276 3.73 24.37 -9.55
C LEU A 276 2.36 25.03 -9.70
N VAL A 277 1.77 25.54 -8.60
CA VAL A 277 0.49 26.23 -8.63
C VAL A 277 0.61 27.53 -9.41
N GLU A 278 1.62 28.34 -9.11
CA GLU A 278 1.84 29.63 -9.77
C GLU A 278 2.15 29.45 -11.26
N LYS A 279 2.91 28.41 -11.63
CA LYS A 279 3.19 28.08 -13.02
C LYS A 279 1.92 27.66 -13.79
N LYS A 280 1.00 26.92 -13.16
CA LYS A 280 -0.23 26.43 -13.82
C LYS A 280 -1.35 27.48 -13.79
N TRP A 281 -1.45 28.25 -12.72
CA TRP A 281 -2.44 29.29 -12.49
C TRP A 281 -1.76 30.57 -11.96
N PRO A 282 -1.18 31.39 -12.84
CA PRO A 282 -0.49 32.62 -12.43
C PRO A 282 -1.40 33.57 -11.65
N GLY A 283 -0.88 34.12 -10.55
CA GLY A 283 -1.57 35.04 -9.64
C GLY A 283 -2.54 34.37 -8.66
N PHE A 284 -2.67 33.04 -8.66
CA PHE A 284 -3.60 32.34 -7.78
C PHE A 284 -3.25 32.49 -6.30
N ILE A 285 -1.95 32.49 -5.96
CA ILE A 285 -1.47 32.61 -4.58
C ILE A 285 -1.61 34.05 -4.06
N GLU A 286 -1.39 35.07 -4.90
CA GLU A 286 -1.56 36.48 -4.53
C GLU A 286 -3.02 36.83 -4.20
N GLN A 287 -3.97 36.18 -4.87
CA GLN A 287 -5.40 36.32 -4.60
C GLN A 287 -5.83 35.64 -3.27
N ALA A 288 -4.95 34.89 -2.64
CA ALA A 288 -5.25 34.06 -1.48
C ALA A 288 -4.06 33.92 -0.52
N PRO A 289 -3.85 34.88 0.40
CA PRO A 289 -2.73 34.81 1.32
C PRO A 289 -2.86 33.60 2.25
N LEU A 290 -2.02 32.58 2.02
CA LEU A 290 -1.99 31.32 2.76
C LEU A 290 -1.17 31.39 4.08
N THR A 291 -0.50 32.50 4.32
CA THR A 291 0.32 32.71 5.53
C THR A 291 0.08 34.09 6.11
N PRO A 292 -0.24 34.22 7.42
CA PRO A 292 0.13 35.43 8.15
C PRO A 292 1.64 35.61 7.97
N LYS A 293 2.08 36.83 7.62
CA LYS A 293 3.47 37.24 7.81
C LYS A 293 3.78 37.19 9.31
N GLU A 294 4.10 36.02 9.83
CA GLU A 294 4.71 35.91 11.16
C GLU A 294 6.22 36.03 10.96
N ASP A 295 6.70 37.26 11.04
CA ASP A 295 8.05 37.60 11.45
C ASP A 295 8.28 37.00 12.84
N LYS A 296 8.68 35.73 12.92
CA LYS A 296 9.34 35.13 14.08
C LYS A 296 9.94 33.79 13.68
N PRO A 297 11.27 33.60 13.78
CA PRO A 297 11.84 32.26 13.67
C PRO A 297 11.18 31.40 14.75
N CYS A 298 10.50 30.33 14.32
CA CYS A 298 9.98 29.33 15.26
C CYS A 298 11.18 28.82 16.07
N VAL A 299 11.19 29.20 17.34
CA VAL A 299 12.18 28.82 18.34
C VAL A 299 12.52 27.33 18.20
N PHE A 300 13.80 27.05 17.94
CA PHE A 300 14.42 25.74 18.13
C PHE A 300 14.02 25.20 19.52
N GLY A 301 13.01 24.34 19.62
CA GLY A 301 12.54 23.97 20.95
C GLY A 301 11.58 22.80 21.11
N LYS A 302 10.84 22.38 20.07
CA LYS A 302 10.05 21.14 20.16
C LYS A 302 10.42 20.23 18.99
N ARG A 303 11.41 19.37 19.24
CA ARG A 303 11.66 18.17 18.43
C ARG A 303 10.31 17.52 18.15
N SER A 304 10.02 17.24 16.89
CA SER A 304 8.78 16.57 16.52
C SER A 304 8.67 15.28 17.33
N SER A 305 7.56 15.09 18.06
CA SER A 305 7.33 13.89 18.87
C SER A 305 7.29 12.59 18.05
N ARG A 306 7.35 12.70 16.72
CA ARG A 306 7.39 11.59 15.76
C ARG A 306 8.80 11.19 15.31
N GLY A 307 9.86 11.82 15.81
CA GLY A 307 11.26 11.46 15.56
C GLY A 307 11.79 11.73 14.15
N GLU A 308 13.11 11.83 14.00
CA GLU A 308 13.81 12.03 12.72
C GLU A 308 14.32 10.71 12.14
N LYS A 309 14.08 10.47 10.85
CA LYS A 309 14.57 9.29 10.12
C LYS A 309 14.38 9.44 8.61
N ARG A 310 15.14 8.69 7.84
CA ARG A 310 14.96 8.45 6.40
C ARG A 310 14.68 6.96 6.22
N VAL A 311 13.67 6.61 5.45
CA VAL A 311 13.23 5.22 5.31
C VAL A 311 13.63 4.72 3.93
N SER A 312 14.25 3.54 3.88
CA SER A 312 14.59 2.82 2.64
C SER A 312 13.40 2.00 2.15
N ASN A 313 13.19 1.98 0.83
CA ASN A 313 12.23 1.12 0.14
C ASN A 313 12.91 -0.02 -0.65
N ALA A 314 14.21 -0.25 -0.41
CA ALA A 314 15.03 -1.15 -1.21
C ALA A 314 14.44 -2.57 -1.28
N ARG A 315 13.96 -3.09 -0.14
CA ARG A 315 13.35 -4.43 -0.06
C ARG A 315 12.10 -4.56 -0.92
N MET A 316 11.19 -3.58 -0.86
CA MET A 316 9.99 -3.55 -1.70
C MET A 316 10.37 -3.59 -3.19
N LYS A 317 11.38 -2.82 -3.60
CA LYS A 317 11.84 -2.81 -4.99
C LYS A 317 12.50 -4.12 -5.41
N SER A 318 13.33 -4.71 -4.55
CA SER A 318 14.09 -5.92 -4.88
C SER A 318 13.27 -7.20 -4.81
N GLU A 319 12.45 -7.37 -3.76
CA GLU A 319 11.68 -8.60 -3.53
C GLU A 319 10.34 -8.58 -4.28
N LEU A 320 9.63 -7.44 -4.32
CA LEU A 320 8.33 -7.34 -4.99
C LEU A 320 8.42 -6.82 -6.44
N GLY A 321 9.60 -6.37 -6.89
CA GLY A 321 9.78 -5.82 -8.24
C GLY A 321 9.05 -4.49 -8.48
N VAL A 322 8.58 -3.81 -7.42
CA VAL A 322 7.78 -2.59 -7.55
C VAL A 322 8.62 -1.47 -8.16
N LYS A 323 8.12 -0.88 -9.24
CA LYS A 323 8.68 0.34 -9.85
C LYS A 323 7.76 1.51 -9.51
N LEU A 324 8.26 2.46 -8.74
CA LEU A 324 7.49 3.64 -8.34
C LEU A 324 7.11 4.46 -9.59
N ARG A 325 5.81 4.77 -9.72
CA ARG A 325 5.29 5.75 -10.68
C ARG A 325 5.70 7.15 -10.26
N HIS A 326 5.74 7.41 -8.95
CA HIS A 326 6.13 8.69 -8.38
C HIS A 326 7.33 8.51 -7.45
N PRO A 327 8.55 8.34 -8.01
CA PRO A 327 9.76 8.11 -7.21
C PRO A 327 10.12 9.28 -6.29
N SER A 328 9.54 10.46 -6.47
CA SER A 328 9.72 11.60 -5.56
C SER A 328 8.43 12.38 -5.35
N TYR A 329 8.41 13.21 -4.29
CA TYR A 329 7.35 14.20 -4.13
C TYR A 329 7.25 15.13 -5.33
N ARG A 330 8.36 15.40 -6.04
CA ARG A 330 8.35 16.28 -7.21
C ARG A 330 7.54 15.68 -8.36
N SER A 331 7.82 14.43 -8.72
CA SER A 331 7.05 13.72 -9.77
C SER A 331 5.59 13.57 -9.38
N GLY A 332 5.31 13.23 -8.11
CA GLY A 332 3.93 13.06 -7.66
C GLY A 332 3.14 14.37 -7.59
N LEU A 333 3.74 15.46 -7.11
CA LEU A 333 3.07 16.77 -7.10
C LEU A 333 2.84 17.29 -8.52
N LEU A 334 3.80 17.11 -9.43
CA LEU A 334 3.63 17.47 -10.83
C LEU A 334 2.43 16.72 -11.46
N SER A 335 2.37 15.40 -11.28
CA SER A 335 1.26 14.59 -11.79
C SER A 335 -0.10 15.02 -11.23
N ILE A 336 -0.18 15.38 -9.95
CA ILE A 336 -1.42 15.89 -9.34
C ILE A 336 -1.80 17.23 -9.96
N THR A 337 -0.84 18.15 -10.06
CA THR A 337 -1.05 19.47 -10.65
C THR A 337 -1.54 19.35 -12.08
N GLU A 338 -0.99 18.45 -12.90
CA GLU A 338 -1.41 18.23 -14.29
C GLU A 338 -2.87 17.77 -14.41
N GLN A 339 -3.33 16.89 -13.52
CA GLN A 339 -4.69 16.35 -13.51
C GLN A 339 -5.75 17.33 -12.99
N LEU A 340 -5.35 18.28 -12.15
CA LEU A 340 -6.28 19.26 -11.57
C LEU A 340 -6.72 20.30 -12.60
N THR A 341 -8.01 20.60 -12.60
CA THR A 341 -8.60 21.73 -13.35
C THR A 341 -9.32 22.61 -12.32
N LEU A 342 -9.02 23.90 -12.29
CA LEU A 342 -9.66 24.88 -11.40
C LEU A 342 -10.88 25.52 -12.05
#